data_AF-A0A944HNF9-F1
#
_entry.id   AF-A0A944HNF9-F1
#
_cell.length_a   1.000
_cell.length_b   1.000
_cell.length_c   1.000
_cell.angle_alpha   90.00
_cell.angle_beta   90.00
_cell.angle_gamma   90.00
#
_symmetry.space_group_name_H-M   'P 1'
#
loop_
_entity.id
_entity.type
_entity.pdbx_description
1 polymer ?
#
loop_
_entity_poly.entity_id
_entity_poly.type
_entity_poly.pdbx_seq_one_letter_code
_entity_poly.pdbx_strand_id
1 'polypeptide(L)'
;MTGHEAAERAGRTFRALPPDPGRSFARSWWGRAWLQALEDTALDGKQVKAGRRYARAGAVGAVTVRPGRITALVRDHDGTPYRSDVVVQELSAADWDRLLDLVADRAGHFAALLDHDLPPHLAEDALAAGVELLPGIGELEPECGCDAWDHCPHTVALCHQMARLLDEDPFVLLLMRGRGERELLDELQARSASHAPEQGADAPPSVPAGEAFAAHIPARVLPDPPPAVGVPGRPPALAGDMPPPPGLDVEALEFLAAAAAAHARQLLAEALAPGHERAPLPAEPTVSQDAVRLAAALPP
;
A
#
# COMPACT_ATOMS: atom_id res chain seq x y z
N MET A 1 9.79 13.59 -24.41
CA MET A 1 8.47 13.00 -24.67
C MET A 1 8.61 11.79 -25.56
N THR A 2 9.10 10.71 -24.96
CA THR A 2 9.06 9.37 -25.55
C THR A 2 7.62 8.83 -25.46
N GLY A 3 7.24 7.89 -26.34
CA GLY A 3 5.88 7.32 -26.37
C GLY A 3 5.46 6.59 -25.07
N HIS A 4 6.42 6.30 -24.19
CA HIS A 4 6.20 5.65 -22.89
C HIS A 4 5.75 6.64 -21.80
N GLU A 5 6.32 7.85 -21.78
CA GLU A 5 5.90 8.95 -20.88
C GLU A 5 4.45 9.40 -21.18
N ALA A 6 4.03 9.34 -22.45
CA ALA A 6 2.66 9.66 -22.86
C ALA A 6 1.63 8.59 -22.48
N ALA A 7 2.05 7.32 -22.39
CA ALA A 7 1.20 6.20 -22.00
C ALA A 7 0.98 6.13 -20.47
N GLU A 8 1.79 6.81 -19.68
CA GLU A 8 1.72 6.80 -18.21
C GLU A 8 0.97 8.01 -17.62
N ARG A 9 0.91 9.12 -18.38
CA ARG A 9 -0.18 10.10 -18.27
C ARG A 9 -1.54 9.51 -18.67
N ALA A 10 -1.59 8.29 -19.22
CA ALA A 10 -2.85 7.62 -19.50
C ALA A 10 -3.42 7.11 -18.17
N GLY A 11 -4.52 7.73 -17.77
CA GLY A 11 -5.17 7.45 -16.50
C GLY A 11 -5.48 5.98 -16.21
N ARG A 12 -5.67 5.67 -14.93
CA ARG A 12 -6.00 4.35 -14.42
C ARG A 12 -7.52 4.18 -14.31
N THR A 13 -8.05 3.05 -14.76
CA THR A 13 -9.47 2.71 -14.61
C THR A 13 -9.66 1.60 -13.59
N PHE A 14 -10.42 1.92 -12.54
CA PHE A 14 -10.83 1.02 -11.48
C PHE A 14 -12.20 0.43 -11.81
N ARG A 15 -12.36 -0.87 -11.56
CA ARG A 15 -13.66 -1.52 -11.69
C ARG A 15 -14.66 -0.90 -10.70
N ALA A 16 -15.94 -0.94 -11.06
CA ALA A 16 -17.00 -0.52 -10.14
C ALA A 16 -16.89 -1.32 -8.84
N LEU A 17 -16.79 -0.63 -7.71
CA LEU A 17 -16.76 -1.32 -6.41
C LEU A 17 -18.15 -1.84 -6.07
N PRO A 18 -18.24 -2.96 -5.34
CA PRO A 18 -19.52 -3.48 -4.89
C PRO A 18 -20.21 -2.48 -3.92
N PRO A 19 -21.55 -2.57 -3.80
CA PRO A 19 -22.30 -1.88 -2.75
C PRO A 19 -21.69 -2.11 -1.38
N ASP A 20 -21.61 -1.06 -0.57
CA ASP A 20 -21.01 -1.11 0.77
C ASP A 20 -22.05 -0.77 1.84
N PRO A 21 -22.49 -1.75 2.65
CA PRO A 21 -23.37 -1.49 3.77
C PRO A 21 -22.64 -0.85 4.98
N GLY A 22 -21.32 -0.66 4.88
CA GLY A 22 -20.46 -0.12 5.90
C GLY A 22 -20.80 1.30 6.37
N ARG A 23 -20.31 1.63 7.57
CA ARG A 23 -20.56 2.91 8.22
C ARG A 23 -19.77 4.07 7.58
N SER A 24 -18.52 3.84 7.18
CA SER A 24 -17.61 4.87 6.65
C SER A 24 -17.15 4.56 5.22
N PHE A 25 -16.91 5.61 4.44
CA PHE A 25 -16.29 5.55 3.10
C PHE A 25 -14.77 5.71 3.13
N ALA A 26 -14.20 6.08 4.28
CA ALA A 26 -12.77 6.26 4.48
C ALA A 26 -12.34 5.75 5.85
N ARG A 27 -11.21 5.05 5.89
CA ARG A 27 -10.53 4.51 7.07
C ARG A 27 -9.22 5.26 7.30
N SER A 28 -8.50 5.56 6.22
CA SER A 28 -7.27 6.34 6.27
C SER A 28 -7.53 7.79 6.67
N TRP A 29 -6.49 8.50 7.09
CA TRP A 29 -6.62 9.93 7.37
C TRP A 29 -6.73 10.75 6.07
N TRP A 30 -6.04 10.34 4.99
CA TRP A 30 -6.10 11.02 3.69
C TRP A 30 -7.45 10.83 2.98
N GLY A 31 -8.06 9.64 3.07
CA GLY A 31 -9.43 9.42 2.59
C GLY A 31 -10.46 10.25 3.35
N ARG A 32 -10.24 10.48 4.66
CA ARG A 32 -11.09 11.39 5.46
C ARG A 32 -10.88 12.86 5.08
N ALA A 33 -9.64 13.28 4.86
CA ALA A 33 -9.33 14.64 4.39
C ALA A 33 -9.94 14.92 3.02
N TRP A 34 -9.91 13.95 2.10
CA TRP A 34 -10.61 14.04 0.81
C TRP A 34 -12.13 14.26 0.97
N LEU A 35 -12.78 13.50 1.86
CA LEU A 35 -14.21 13.68 2.13
C LEU A 35 -14.50 15.00 2.82
N GLN A 36 -13.61 15.47 3.69
CA GLN A 36 -13.72 16.78 4.32
C GLN A 36 -13.68 17.89 3.27
N ALA A 37 -12.75 17.83 2.30
CA ALA A 37 -12.68 18.79 1.21
C ALA A 37 -13.97 18.84 0.39
N LEU A 38 -14.59 17.68 0.11
CA LEU A 38 -15.91 17.61 -0.53
C LEU A 38 -17.00 18.27 0.33
N GLU A 39 -17.06 17.92 1.62
CA GLU A 39 -18.10 18.39 2.53
C GLU A 39 -18.00 19.90 2.79
N ASP A 40 -16.79 20.45 2.83
CA ASP A 40 -16.54 21.88 2.97
C ASP A 40 -16.81 22.67 1.67
N THR A 41 -16.69 22.02 0.51
CA THR A 41 -16.95 22.63 -0.81
C THR A 41 -18.43 22.61 -1.18
N ALA A 42 -19.16 21.54 -0.83
CA ALA A 42 -20.55 21.37 -1.24
C ALA A 42 -21.50 22.32 -0.48
N LEU A 43 -22.29 23.09 -1.23
CA LEU A 43 -23.15 24.13 -0.64
C LEU A 43 -24.46 23.57 -0.06
N ASP A 44 -24.92 22.40 -0.53
CA ASP A 44 -26.14 21.75 -0.06
C ASP A 44 -25.87 20.36 0.56
N GLY A 45 -25.92 20.30 1.88
CA GLY A 45 -25.79 19.06 2.65
C GLY A 45 -26.86 18.00 2.33
N LYS A 46 -27.98 18.34 1.69
CA LYS A 46 -28.94 17.33 1.18
C LYS A 46 -28.37 16.59 -0.02
N GLN A 47 -27.67 17.28 -0.93
CA GLN A 47 -26.99 16.66 -2.07
C GLN A 47 -25.88 15.72 -1.59
N VAL A 48 -25.11 16.15 -0.58
CA VAL A 48 -24.11 15.29 0.08
C VAL A 48 -24.74 14.01 0.63
N LYS A 49 -25.87 14.13 1.33
CA LYS A 49 -26.60 12.96 1.86
C LYS A 49 -27.16 12.06 0.76
N ALA A 50 -27.67 12.63 -0.33
CA ALA A 50 -28.19 11.89 -1.48
C ALA A 50 -27.08 11.13 -2.22
N GLY A 51 -25.98 11.79 -2.57
CA GLY A 51 -24.85 11.15 -3.24
C GLY A 51 -24.20 10.06 -2.40
N ARG A 52 -24.14 10.23 -1.08
CA ARG A 52 -23.72 9.17 -0.16
C ARG A 52 -24.62 7.92 -0.26
N ARG A 53 -25.92 8.08 -0.49
CA ARG A 53 -26.84 6.94 -0.73
C ARG A 53 -26.55 6.26 -2.07
N TYR A 54 -26.26 7.02 -3.11
CA TYR A 54 -25.95 6.49 -4.45
C TYR A 54 -24.66 5.67 -4.42
N ALA A 55 -23.62 6.19 -3.77
CA ALA A 55 -22.37 5.45 -3.58
C ALA A 55 -22.59 4.13 -2.81
N ARG A 56 -23.36 4.15 -1.71
CA ARG A 56 -23.67 2.92 -0.95
C ARG A 56 -24.44 1.89 -1.77
N ALA A 57 -25.33 2.35 -2.66
CA ALA A 57 -26.14 1.50 -3.51
C ALA A 57 -25.35 0.87 -4.68
N GLY A 58 -24.05 1.20 -4.86
CA GLY A 58 -23.27 0.73 -6.01
C GLY A 58 -23.71 1.40 -7.33
N ALA A 59 -24.19 2.64 -7.25
CA ALA A 59 -24.63 3.37 -8.43
C ALA A 59 -23.46 3.90 -9.28
N VAL A 60 -22.26 4.00 -8.70
CA VAL A 60 -21.04 4.44 -9.38
C VAL A 60 -20.46 3.28 -10.18
N GLY A 61 -20.26 3.50 -11.48
CA GLY A 61 -19.63 2.55 -12.39
C GLY A 61 -18.11 2.48 -12.22
N ALA A 62 -17.42 2.03 -13.27
CA ALA A 62 -15.96 2.07 -13.31
C ALA A 62 -15.47 3.52 -13.20
N VAL A 63 -14.46 3.75 -12.36
CA VAL A 63 -13.87 5.08 -12.11
C VAL A 63 -12.58 5.18 -12.89
N THR A 64 -12.44 6.21 -13.71
CA THR A 64 -11.19 6.51 -14.44
C THR A 64 -10.55 7.74 -13.82
N VAL A 65 -9.29 7.63 -13.43
CA VAL A 65 -8.50 8.70 -12.83
C VAL A 65 -7.38 9.09 -13.78
N ARG A 66 -7.33 10.36 -14.16
CA ARG A 66 -6.28 10.98 -14.97
C ARG A 66 -5.68 12.16 -14.19
N PRO A 67 -4.50 12.66 -14.59
CA PRO A 67 -4.04 13.98 -14.15
C PRO A 67 -5.17 15.01 -14.24
N GLY A 68 -5.44 15.64 -13.09
CA GLY A 68 -6.43 16.69 -12.91
C GLY A 68 -7.90 16.29 -13.02
N ARG A 69 -8.23 15.00 -13.18
CA ARG A 69 -9.63 14.61 -13.45
C ARG A 69 -9.98 13.18 -13.04
N ILE A 70 -11.11 13.04 -12.36
CA ILE A 70 -11.75 11.76 -12.06
C ILE A 70 -13.08 11.69 -12.82
N THR A 71 -13.37 10.58 -13.49
CA THR A 71 -14.58 10.39 -14.30
C THR A 71 -15.25 9.06 -13.99
N ALA A 72 -16.58 9.05 -13.87
CA ALA A 72 -17.37 7.83 -13.84
C ALA A 72 -18.77 8.04 -14.45
N LEU A 73 -19.43 6.94 -14.83
CA LEU A 73 -20.87 6.94 -15.05
C LEU A 73 -21.56 6.62 -13.72
N VAL A 74 -22.48 7.47 -13.28
CA VAL A 74 -23.27 7.27 -12.06
C VAL A 74 -24.73 7.12 -12.44
N ARG A 75 -25.36 6.03 -12.02
CA ARG A 75 -26.79 5.79 -12.28
C ARG A 75 -27.65 6.56 -11.28
N ASP A 76 -28.66 7.23 -11.78
CA ASP A 76 -29.71 7.82 -10.96
C ASP A 76 -30.74 6.75 -10.54
N HIS A 77 -31.73 7.11 -9.71
CA HIS A 77 -32.76 6.19 -9.20
C HIS A 77 -33.56 5.51 -10.31
N ASP A 78 -33.84 6.21 -11.40
CA ASP A 78 -34.55 5.68 -12.57
C ASP A 78 -33.66 4.81 -13.49
N GLY A 79 -32.37 4.68 -13.15
CA GLY A 79 -31.37 3.94 -13.92
C GLY A 79 -30.65 4.77 -14.99
N THR A 80 -31.02 6.04 -15.19
CA THR A 80 -30.38 6.93 -16.16
C THR A 80 -28.91 7.17 -15.78
N PRO A 81 -27.93 6.88 -16.66
CA PRO A 81 -26.52 7.10 -16.36
C PRO A 81 -26.11 8.54 -16.66
N TYR A 82 -25.55 9.23 -15.68
CA TYR A 82 -24.92 10.53 -15.85
C TYR A 82 -23.41 10.40 -15.84
N ARG A 83 -22.76 10.95 -16.88
CA ARG A 83 -21.32 11.18 -16.84
C ARG A 83 -21.04 12.25 -15.78
N SER A 84 -20.24 11.84 -14.80
CA SER A 84 -19.85 12.66 -13.66
C SER A 84 -18.34 12.76 -13.64
N ASP A 85 -17.86 13.98 -13.61
CA ASP A 85 -16.46 14.34 -13.56
C ASP A 85 -16.22 15.19 -12.31
N VAL A 86 -15.06 15.01 -11.69
CA VAL A 86 -14.54 15.88 -10.63
C VAL A 86 -13.15 16.30 -11.07
N VAL A 87 -12.97 17.59 -11.27
CA VAL A 87 -11.69 18.20 -11.64
C VAL A 87 -10.96 18.54 -10.35
N VAL A 88 -9.66 18.24 -10.36
CA VAL A 88 -8.75 18.46 -9.22
C VAL A 88 -7.56 19.24 -9.76
N GLN A 89 -7.06 20.20 -9.00
CA GLN A 89 -5.87 20.93 -9.41
C GLN A 89 -4.65 20.00 -9.49
N GLU A 90 -3.89 20.06 -10.58
CA GLU A 90 -2.58 19.39 -10.68
C GLU A 90 -1.52 20.21 -9.93
N LEU A 91 -0.56 19.52 -9.31
CA LEU A 91 0.62 20.16 -8.75
C LEU A 91 1.50 20.72 -9.89
N SER A 92 2.09 21.89 -9.68
CA SER A 92 3.03 22.45 -10.64
C SER A 92 4.31 21.61 -10.69
N ALA A 93 5.11 21.77 -11.76
CA ALA A 93 6.41 21.10 -11.84
C ALA A 93 7.31 21.43 -10.64
N ALA A 94 7.28 22.69 -10.17
CA ALA A 94 8.04 23.13 -9.01
C ALA A 94 7.52 22.52 -7.68
N ASP A 95 6.22 22.26 -7.57
CA ASP A 95 5.65 21.57 -6.41
C ASP A 95 6.04 20.10 -6.40
N TRP A 96 6.02 19.47 -7.57
CA TRP A 96 6.52 18.10 -7.74
C TRP A 96 8.00 17.99 -7.38
N ASP A 97 8.84 18.92 -7.85
CA ASP A 97 10.26 18.92 -7.50
C ASP A 97 10.47 19.01 -5.98
N ARG A 98 9.77 19.94 -5.31
CA ARG A 98 9.84 20.10 -3.85
C ARG A 98 9.40 18.85 -3.10
N LEU A 99 8.30 18.23 -3.54
CA LEU A 99 7.79 17.00 -2.92
C LEU A 99 8.76 15.83 -3.10
N LEU A 100 9.32 15.66 -4.29
CA LEU A 100 10.24 14.58 -4.60
C LEU A 100 11.56 14.72 -3.82
N ASP A 101 12.11 15.93 -3.69
CA ASP A 101 13.29 16.19 -2.87
C ASP A 101 13.01 15.86 -1.40
N LEU A 102 11.86 16.29 -0.88
CA LEU A 102 11.45 16.04 0.50
C LEU A 102 11.30 14.55 0.83
N VAL A 103 10.75 13.77 -0.11
CA VAL A 103 10.63 12.32 0.05
C VAL A 103 12.00 11.63 -0.08
N ALA A 104 12.83 12.06 -1.04
CA ALA A 104 14.16 11.49 -1.24
C ALA A 104 15.11 11.77 -0.05
N ASP A 105 14.98 12.92 0.61
CA ASP A 105 15.77 13.31 1.78
C ASP A 105 15.52 12.42 3.01
N ARG A 106 14.37 11.73 3.07
CA ARG A 106 14.00 10.89 4.21
C ARG A 106 13.58 9.52 3.76
N ALA A 107 14.49 8.54 3.92
CA ALA A 107 14.26 7.14 3.58
C ALA A 107 12.95 6.56 4.17
N GLY A 108 12.50 7.05 5.34
CA GLY A 108 11.22 6.66 5.92
C GLY A 108 10.00 7.10 5.10
N HIS A 109 10.03 8.26 4.47
CA HIS A 109 8.95 8.76 3.61
C HIS A 109 8.87 7.93 2.33
N PHE A 110 10.02 7.62 1.74
CA PHE A 110 10.07 6.78 0.55
C PHE A 110 9.59 5.34 0.84
N ALA A 111 10.04 4.74 1.95
CA ALA A 111 9.59 3.42 2.37
C ALA A 111 8.06 3.39 2.62
N ALA A 112 7.50 4.41 3.26
CA ALA A 112 6.06 4.49 3.50
C ALA A 112 5.26 4.55 2.19
N LEU A 113 5.72 5.33 1.20
CA LEU A 113 5.07 5.35 -0.12
C LEU A 113 5.13 4.00 -0.82
N LEU A 114 6.25 3.28 -0.72
CA LEU A 114 6.37 1.90 -1.25
C LEU A 114 5.40 0.93 -0.58
N ASP A 115 5.07 1.16 0.70
CA ASP A 115 4.06 0.40 1.45
C ASP A 115 2.63 0.90 1.21
N HIS A 116 2.41 1.78 0.23
CA HIS A 116 1.10 2.38 -0.06
C HIS A 116 0.52 3.12 1.14
N ASP A 117 1.38 3.76 1.94
CA ASP A 117 1.00 4.62 3.05
C ASP A 117 1.35 6.08 2.74
N LEU A 118 0.49 7.00 3.20
CA LEU A 118 0.75 8.43 3.15
C LEU A 118 0.83 8.93 4.59
N PRO A 119 2.01 8.95 5.23
CA PRO A 119 2.09 9.31 6.64
C PRO A 119 1.66 10.77 6.89
N PRO A 120 0.96 11.07 8.01
CA PRO A 120 0.56 12.45 8.32
C PRO A 120 1.73 13.43 8.32
N HIS A 121 2.88 13.00 8.85
CA HIS A 121 4.09 13.82 8.90
C HIS A 121 4.64 14.15 7.50
N LEU A 122 4.49 13.26 6.50
CA LEU A 122 4.89 13.56 5.12
C LEU A 122 4.02 14.69 4.56
N ALA A 123 2.72 14.66 4.85
CA ALA A 123 1.81 15.72 4.43
C ALA A 123 2.05 17.04 5.15
N GLU A 124 2.38 17.00 6.45
CA GLU A 124 2.77 18.18 7.23
C GLU A 124 4.08 18.79 6.71
N ASP A 125 5.10 17.96 6.44
CA ASP A 125 6.37 18.42 5.87
C ASP A 125 6.15 19.01 4.47
N ALA A 126 5.35 18.37 3.62
CA ALA A 126 5.01 18.86 2.28
C ALA A 126 4.29 20.22 2.36
N LEU A 127 3.33 20.36 3.27
CA LEU A 127 2.63 21.62 3.51
C LEU A 127 3.60 22.72 3.99
N ALA A 128 4.53 22.40 4.88
CA ALA A 128 5.58 23.33 5.33
C ALA A 128 6.52 23.75 4.19
N ALA A 129 6.74 22.88 3.20
CA ALA A 129 7.44 23.18 1.96
C ALA A 129 6.57 23.92 0.92
N GLY A 130 5.31 24.22 1.23
CA GLY A 130 4.36 24.91 0.36
C GLY A 130 3.73 24.02 -0.71
N VAL A 131 3.65 22.72 -0.46
CA VAL A 131 3.00 21.72 -1.33
C VAL A 131 1.79 21.12 -0.60
N GLU A 132 0.60 21.47 -1.06
CA GLU A 132 -0.63 20.86 -0.57
C GLU A 132 -0.87 19.55 -1.30
N LEU A 133 -0.64 18.41 -0.63
CA LEU A 133 -0.81 17.09 -1.25
C LEU A 133 -2.29 16.74 -1.48
N LEU A 134 -3.12 17.04 -0.49
CA LEU A 134 -4.56 16.78 -0.50
C LEU A 134 -5.30 18.05 -0.93
N PRO A 135 -6.40 17.93 -1.70
CA PRO A 135 -7.18 19.08 -2.12
C PRO A 135 -7.83 19.76 -0.91
N GLY A 136 -7.83 21.10 -0.94
CA GLY A 136 -8.55 21.92 0.03
C GLY A 136 -10.00 22.21 -0.37
N ILE A 137 -10.61 23.15 0.36
CA ILE A 137 -11.93 23.70 0.02
C ILE A 137 -11.90 24.38 -1.35
N GLY A 138 -12.86 24.04 -2.22
CA GLY A 138 -12.99 24.61 -3.56
C GLY A 138 -12.09 23.96 -4.62
N GLU A 139 -11.19 23.03 -4.24
CA GLU A 139 -10.30 22.34 -5.21
C GLU A 139 -10.95 21.11 -5.87
N LEU A 140 -12.16 20.74 -5.44
CA LEU A 140 -12.94 19.66 -6.03
C LEU A 140 -14.04 20.25 -6.91
N GLU A 141 -13.76 20.50 -8.18
CA GLU A 141 -14.70 21.16 -9.09
C GLU A 141 -15.63 20.12 -9.77
N PRO A 142 -16.96 20.19 -9.57
CA PRO A 142 -17.89 19.24 -10.18
C PRO A 142 -18.22 19.59 -11.63
N GLU A 143 -18.20 18.58 -12.51
CA GLU A 143 -18.73 18.65 -13.86
C GLU A 143 -19.66 17.46 -14.11
N CYS A 144 -20.97 17.67 -14.23
CA CYS A 144 -21.91 16.57 -14.38
C CYS A 144 -22.88 16.80 -15.55
N GLY A 145 -23.15 15.76 -16.32
CA GLY A 145 -24.16 15.80 -17.40
C GLY A 145 -25.62 15.90 -16.92
N CYS A 146 -25.86 16.19 -15.64
CA CYS A 146 -27.20 16.50 -15.10
C CYS A 146 -27.44 18.01 -14.99
N ASP A 147 -26.52 18.82 -15.54
CA ASP A 147 -26.58 20.29 -15.61
C ASP A 147 -26.70 21.01 -14.25
N ALA A 148 -26.27 20.34 -13.17
CA ALA A 148 -26.12 20.97 -11.86
C ALA A 148 -24.92 21.92 -11.85
N TRP A 149 -25.07 23.06 -11.18
CA TRP A 149 -24.05 24.11 -11.08
C TRP A 149 -23.08 23.94 -9.89
N ASP A 150 -23.40 23.02 -8.98
CA ASP A 150 -22.60 22.63 -7.80
C ASP A 150 -22.62 21.10 -7.69
N HIS A 151 -21.95 20.55 -6.68
CA HIS A 151 -21.94 19.13 -6.35
C HIS A 151 -23.36 18.55 -6.27
N CYS A 152 -23.71 17.77 -7.29
CA CYS A 152 -24.94 17.00 -7.33
C CYS A 152 -24.76 15.62 -6.67
N PRO A 153 -25.83 14.82 -6.51
CA PRO A 153 -25.71 13.48 -5.94
C PRO A 153 -24.73 12.59 -6.69
N HIS A 154 -24.56 12.79 -8.00
CA HIS A 154 -23.67 11.99 -8.84
C HIS A 154 -22.19 12.28 -8.57
N THR A 155 -21.76 13.55 -8.60
CA THR A 155 -20.37 13.93 -8.30
C THR A 155 -20.02 13.66 -6.84
N VAL A 156 -20.97 13.86 -5.91
CA VAL A 156 -20.81 13.47 -4.50
C VAL A 156 -20.60 11.96 -4.39
N ALA A 157 -21.40 11.14 -5.10
CA ALA A 157 -21.24 9.69 -5.09
C ALA A 157 -19.88 9.26 -5.64
N LEU A 158 -19.41 9.93 -6.70
CA LEU A 158 -18.07 9.73 -7.25
C LEU A 158 -16.98 10.07 -6.22
N CYS A 159 -17.06 11.21 -5.52
CA CYS A 159 -16.09 11.57 -4.48
C CYS A 159 -16.08 10.56 -3.31
N HIS A 160 -17.24 10.05 -2.91
CA HIS A 160 -17.32 9.00 -1.89
C HIS A 160 -16.69 7.68 -2.36
N GLN A 161 -16.89 7.33 -3.64
CA GLN A 161 -16.26 6.17 -4.24
C GLN A 161 -14.74 6.35 -4.37
N MET A 162 -14.27 7.56 -4.66
CA MET A 162 -12.85 7.90 -4.71
C MET A 162 -12.20 7.77 -3.33
N ALA A 163 -12.86 8.16 -2.25
CA ALA A 163 -12.33 7.99 -0.89
C ALA A 163 -11.98 6.52 -0.56
N ARG A 164 -12.81 5.57 -1.03
CA ARG A 164 -12.55 4.13 -0.88
C ARG A 164 -11.38 3.67 -1.73
N LEU A 165 -11.22 4.22 -2.93
CA LEU A 165 -10.08 3.90 -3.80
C LEU A 165 -8.77 4.46 -3.22
N LEU A 166 -8.81 5.66 -2.64
CA LEU A 166 -7.67 6.26 -1.95
C LEU A 166 -7.24 5.45 -0.73
N ASP A 167 -8.19 4.88 0.02
CA ASP A 167 -7.91 3.99 1.14
C ASP A 167 -7.15 2.71 0.74
N GLU A 168 -7.33 2.25 -0.50
CA GLU A 168 -6.68 1.03 -1.01
C GLU A 168 -5.35 1.35 -1.72
N ASP A 169 -5.23 2.55 -2.32
CA ASP A 169 -4.05 2.97 -3.06
C ASP A 169 -3.89 4.50 -3.05
N PRO A 170 -2.94 5.05 -2.26
CA PRO A 170 -2.70 6.49 -2.23
C PRO A 170 -1.95 7.00 -3.47
N PHE A 171 -1.34 6.16 -4.33
CA PHE A 171 -0.75 6.65 -5.58
C PHE A 171 -1.80 7.21 -6.53
N VAL A 172 -3.07 6.88 -6.33
CA VAL A 172 -4.16 7.49 -7.10
C VAL A 172 -4.30 8.98 -6.80
N LEU A 173 -3.94 9.43 -5.58
CA LEU A 173 -3.80 10.84 -5.24
C LEU A 173 -2.70 11.50 -6.07
N LEU A 174 -1.54 10.88 -6.13
CA LEU A 174 -0.39 11.40 -6.88
C LEU A 174 -0.69 11.45 -8.38
N LEU A 175 -1.40 10.45 -8.91
CA LEU A 175 -1.86 10.43 -10.29
C LEU A 175 -2.78 11.60 -10.63
N MET A 176 -3.81 11.85 -9.81
CA MET A 176 -4.69 13.01 -10.06
C MET A 176 -3.98 14.35 -9.84
N ARG A 177 -2.92 14.39 -9.03
CA ARG A 177 -2.04 15.57 -8.89
C ARG A 177 -0.99 15.70 -9.99
N GLY A 178 -0.89 14.74 -10.93
CA GLY A 178 -0.15 14.89 -12.17
C GLY A 178 0.96 13.88 -12.46
N ARG A 179 1.29 12.96 -11.54
CA ARG A 179 2.37 11.97 -11.73
C ARG A 179 1.91 10.54 -11.53
N GLY A 180 2.24 9.69 -12.51
CA GLY A 180 1.99 8.26 -12.41
C GLY A 180 2.89 7.60 -11.36
N GLU A 181 2.45 6.45 -10.83
CA GLU A 181 3.19 5.70 -9.81
C GLU A 181 4.61 5.35 -10.25
N ARG A 182 4.79 4.73 -11.41
CA ARG A 182 6.12 4.32 -11.89
C ARG A 182 7.01 5.51 -12.21
N GLU A 183 6.47 6.55 -12.86
CA GLU A 183 7.18 7.80 -13.11
C GLU A 183 7.71 8.41 -11.80
N LEU A 184 6.86 8.47 -10.77
CA LEU A 184 7.23 8.96 -9.45
C LEU A 184 8.31 8.09 -8.80
N LEU A 185 8.15 6.77 -8.80
CA LEU A 185 9.09 5.84 -8.17
C LEU A 185 10.46 5.84 -8.87
N ASP A 186 10.49 5.90 -10.21
CA ASP A 186 11.72 5.99 -10.99
C ASP A 186 12.48 7.29 -10.65
N GLU A 187 11.76 8.42 -10.53
CA GLU A 187 12.35 9.71 -10.19
C GLU A 187 12.83 9.76 -8.73
N LEU A 188 12.06 9.23 -7.78
CA LEU A 188 12.46 9.09 -6.38
C LEU A 188 13.69 8.20 -6.22
N GLN A 189 13.78 7.11 -6.98
CA GLN A 189 14.94 6.22 -6.96
C GLN A 189 16.20 6.95 -7.47
N ALA A 190 16.08 7.70 -8.57
CA ALA A 190 17.19 8.48 -9.12
C ALA A 190 17.66 9.58 -8.15
N ARG A 191 16.73 10.31 -7.51
CA ARG A 191 17.05 11.32 -6.50
C ARG A 191 17.66 10.69 -5.26
N SER A 192 17.09 9.61 -4.73
CA SER A 192 17.63 8.91 -3.55
C SER A 192 19.03 8.36 -3.80
N ALA A 193 19.33 7.87 -5.00
CA ALA A 193 20.68 7.43 -5.37
C ALA A 193 21.70 8.59 -5.44
N SER A 194 21.22 9.80 -5.76
CA SER A 194 22.04 11.02 -5.79
C SER A 194 22.24 11.63 -4.40
N HIS A 195 21.27 11.43 -3.50
CA HIS A 195 21.33 11.83 -2.09
C HIS A 195 22.03 10.80 -1.21
N ALA A 196 22.24 9.58 -1.72
CA ALA A 196 23.15 8.63 -1.10
C ALA A 196 24.50 9.35 -0.97
N PRO A 197 25.04 9.50 0.25
CA PRO A 197 26.29 10.22 0.42
C PRO A 197 27.30 9.58 -0.52
N GLU A 198 27.88 10.37 -1.42
CA GLU A 198 29.13 9.97 -2.05
C GLU A 198 30.02 9.50 -0.90
N GLN A 199 30.61 8.31 -1.01
CA GLN A 199 31.69 7.89 -0.13
C GLN A 199 32.91 8.78 -0.41
N GLY A 200 32.76 10.08 -0.20
CA GLY A 200 33.81 11.07 -0.20
C GLY A 200 34.56 10.96 1.11
N ALA A 201 35.85 11.26 1.05
CA ALA A 201 36.82 11.12 2.14
C ALA A 201 36.53 11.94 3.42
N ASP A 202 35.37 12.59 3.52
CA ASP A 202 34.95 13.47 4.60
C ASP A 202 33.55 13.11 5.17
N ALA A 203 33.09 11.87 4.95
CA ALA A 203 31.90 11.38 5.64
C ALA A 203 32.11 11.41 7.16
N PRO A 204 31.12 11.86 7.97
CA PRO A 204 31.20 11.75 9.42
C PRO A 204 31.50 10.30 9.80
N PRO A 205 32.20 10.06 10.92
CA PRO A 205 32.61 8.73 11.30
C PRO A 205 31.41 7.79 11.27
N SER A 206 31.49 6.76 10.43
CA SER A 206 30.46 5.74 10.34
C SER A 206 30.27 5.13 11.72
N VAL A 207 29.05 5.20 12.24
CA VAL A 207 28.71 4.54 13.50
C VAL A 207 28.34 3.08 13.17
N PRO A 208 28.83 2.08 13.92
CA PRO A 208 28.38 0.71 13.75
C PRO A 208 26.85 0.64 13.77
N ALA A 209 26.25 -0.13 12.85
CA ALA A 209 24.80 -0.21 12.72
C ALA A 209 24.09 -0.56 14.05
N GLY A 210 24.73 -1.38 14.90
CA GLY A 210 24.22 -1.70 16.24
C GLY A 210 24.16 -0.51 17.20
N GLU A 211 25.12 0.41 17.14
CA GLU A 211 25.12 1.64 17.96
C GLU A 211 24.09 2.65 17.45
N ALA A 212 23.96 2.81 16.14
CA ALA A 212 22.92 3.65 15.53
C ALA A 212 21.51 3.13 15.86
N PHE A 213 21.31 1.81 15.78
CA PHE A 213 20.07 1.14 16.16
C PHE A 213 19.72 1.36 17.64
N ALA A 214 20.71 1.27 18.53
CA ALA A 214 20.52 1.51 19.97
C ALA A 214 20.16 2.98 20.30
N ALA A 215 20.59 3.94 19.48
CA ALA A 215 20.36 5.37 19.70
C ALA A 215 18.98 5.86 19.23
N HIS A 216 18.34 5.19 18.24
CA HIS A 216 17.17 5.71 17.53
C HIS A 216 15.83 5.01 17.79
N ILE A 217 15.80 3.88 18.50
CA ILE A 217 14.53 3.23 18.86
C ILE A 217 14.17 3.57 20.31
N PRO A 218 13.04 4.26 20.59
CA PRO A 218 12.45 4.21 21.93
C PRO A 218 12.11 2.75 22.20
N ALA A 219 12.93 2.10 23.03
CA ALA A 219 12.91 0.71 23.48
C ALA A 219 11.61 -0.05 23.14
N ARG A 220 11.42 -0.44 21.87
CA ARG A 220 10.55 -1.56 21.55
C ARG A 220 11.37 -2.76 21.93
N VAL A 221 11.17 -3.19 23.18
CA VAL A 221 11.69 -4.47 23.67
C VAL A 221 11.18 -5.50 22.68
N LEU A 222 12.08 -6.04 21.85
CA LEU A 222 11.75 -7.19 21.04
C LEU A 222 11.19 -8.25 21.99
N PRO A 223 10.10 -8.94 21.62
CA PRO A 223 9.60 -10.01 22.46
C PRO A 223 10.74 -10.98 22.74
N ASP A 224 10.78 -11.50 23.97
CA ASP A 224 11.77 -12.50 24.34
C ASP A 224 11.73 -13.65 23.33
N PRO A 225 12.90 -14.24 23.00
CA PRO A 225 12.94 -15.36 22.07
C PRO A 225 12.03 -16.49 22.59
N PRO A 226 11.39 -17.24 21.68
CA PRO A 226 10.51 -18.33 22.07
C PRO A 226 11.29 -19.37 22.90
N PRO A 227 10.64 -20.03 23.88
CA PRO A 227 11.31 -20.99 24.74
C PRO A 227 11.80 -22.21 23.95
N ALA A 228 12.86 -22.85 24.45
CA ALA A 228 13.39 -24.06 23.85
C ALA A 228 12.34 -25.18 23.79
N VAL A 229 12.32 -25.92 22.67
CA VAL A 229 11.38 -27.01 22.44
C VAL A 229 12.10 -28.36 22.53
N GLY A 230 11.68 -29.19 23.50
CA GLY A 230 12.32 -30.47 23.81
C GLY A 230 12.12 -31.56 22.74
N VAL A 231 10.97 -31.55 22.04
CA VAL A 231 10.60 -32.54 21.02
C VAL A 231 10.00 -31.87 19.78
N PRO A 232 10.20 -32.40 18.56
CA PRO A 232 9.56 -31.85 17.37
C PRO A 232 8.04 -31.75 17.53
N GLY A 233 7.44 -30.70 16.96
CA GLY A 233 5.98 -30.58 16.90
C GLY A 233 5.36 -31.78 16.19
N ARG A 234 4.21 -32.25 16.66
CA ARG A 234 3.49 -33.34 16.01
C ARG A 234 2.66 -32.78 14.87
N PRO A 235 2.92 -33.14 13.60
CA PRO A 235 2.08 -32.71 12.49
C PRO A 235 0.67 -33.32 12.61
N PRO A 236 -0.35 -32.68 12.03
CA PRO A 236 -1.69 -33.25 11.98
C PRO A 236 -1.67 -34.58 11.22
N ALA A 237 -2.46 -35.56 11.67
CA ALA A 237 -2.71 -36.76 10.88
C ALA A 237 -3.52 -36.35 9.63
N LEU A 238 -3.04 -36.74 8.46
CA LEU A 238 -3.68 -36.42 7.18
C LEU A 238 -4.57 -37.57 6.70
N ALA A 239 -4.41 -38.75 7.29
CA ALA A 239 -5.36 -39.85 7.16
C ALA A 239 -6.69 -39.54 7.87
N GLY A 240 -7.78 -39.53 7.12
CA GLY A 240 -9.15 -39.40 7.62
C GLY A 240 -10.11 -40.35 6.88
N ASP A 241 -11.41 -40.24 7.16
CA ASP A 241 -12.44 -41.16 6.61
C ASP A 241 -12.72 -40.97 5.11
N MET A 242 -12.14 -39.93 4.48
CA MET A 242 -12.28 -39.68 3.05
C MET A 242 -11.01 -40.08 2.29
N PRO A 243 -11.12 -40.68 1.10
CA PRO A 243 -9.96 -41.02 0.29
C PRO A 243 -9.23 -39.75 -0.18
N PRO A 244 -7.88 -39.77 -0.25
CA PRO A 244 -7.11 -38.62 -0.70
C PRO A 244 -7.36 -38.31 -2.18
N PRO A 245 -7.17 -37.05 -2.61
CA PRO A 245 -7.26 -36.67 -4.02
C PRO A 245 -6.25 -37.45 -4.88
N PRO A 246 -6.54 -37.72 -6.16
CA PRO A 246 -5.65 -38.46 -7.04
C PRO A 246 -4.27 -37.79 -7.16
N GLY A 247 -3.20 -38.58 -7.05
CA GLY A 247 -1.81 -38.11 -7.17
C GLY A 247 -1.20 -37.55 -5.88
N LEU A 248 -1.92 -37.56 -4.76
CA LEU A 248 -1.38 -37.20 -3.45
C LEU A 248 -0.88 -38.45 -2.70
N ASP A 249 0.41 -38.49 -2.42
CA ASP A 249 1.01 -39.45 -1.51
C ASP A 249 0.95 -38.90 -0.08
N VAL A 250 0.00 -39.43 0.72
CA VAL A 250 -0.25 -38.96 2.08
C VAL A 250 0.90 -39.33 3.01
N GLU A 251 1.50 -40.51 2.85
CA GLU A 251 2.63 -40.97 3.69
C GLU A 251 3.86 -40.11 3.43
N ALA A 252 4.14 -39.79 2.17
CA ALA A 252 5.22 -38.87 1.80
C ALA A 252 5.01 -37.47 2.38
N LEU A 253 3.77 -36.95 2.35
CA LEU A 253 3.45 -35.64 2.92
C LEU A 253 3.56 -35.62 4.46
N GLU A 254 3.10 -36.68 5.14
CA GLU A 254 3.26 -36.84 6.59
C GLU A 254 4.73 -36.92 6.99
N PHE A 255 5.54 -37.65 6.22
CA PHE A 255 7.00 -37.68 6.38
C PHE A 255 7.63 -36.30 6.24
N LEU A 256 7.30 -35.55 5.18
CA LEU A 256 7.81 -34.20 4.96
C LEU A 256 7.41 -33.25 6.10
N ALA A 257 6.17 -33.35 6.60
CA ALA A 257 5.70 -32.55 7.73
C ALA A 257 6.46 -32.87 9.02
N ALA A 258 6.73 -34.15 9.30
CA ALA A 258 7.53 -34.57 10.45
C ALA A 258 9.00 -34.12 10.33
N ALA A 259 9.60 -34.24 9.15
CA ALA A 259 10.95 -33.78 8.86
C ALA A 259 11.08 -32.25 9.01
N ALA A 260 10.08 -31.49 8.55
CA ALA A 260 10.01 -30.04 8.73
C ALA A 260 9.92 -29.66 10.21
N ALA A 261 9.09 -30.36 11.01
CA ALA A 261 8.98 -30.12 12.45
C ALA A 261 10.30 -30.42 13.19
N ALA A 262 11.01 -31.47 12.81
CA ALA A 262 12.31 -31.81 13.37
C ALA A 262 13.37 -30.76 13.03
N HIS A 263 13.39 -30.30 11.78
CA HIS A 263 14.32 -29.27 11.32
C HIS A 263 14.06 -27.91 11.97
N ALA A 264 12.79 -27.48 12.07
CA ALA A 264 12.41 -26.24 12.74
C ALA A 264 12.85 -26.22 14.21
N ARG A 265 12.73 -27.35 14.92
CA ARG A 265 13.27 -27.50 16.28
C ARG A 265 14.78 -27.33 16.32
N GLN A 266 15.51 -27.93 15.38
CA GLN A 266 16.97 -27.82 15.34
C GLN A 266 17.40 -26.37 15.09
N LEU A 267 16.78 -25.69 14.13
CA LEU A 267 17.01 -24.28 13.85
C LEU A 267 16.74 -23.40 15.07
N LEU A 268 15.65 -23.66 15.80
CA LEU A 268 15.37 -22.96 17.05
C LEU A 268 16.43 -23.22 18.12
N ALA A 269 16.89 -24.46 18.26
CA ALA A 269 17.96 -24.79 19.21
C ALA A 269 19.29 -24.10 18.87
N GLU A 270 19.61 -24.00 17.57
CA GLU A 270 20.77 -23.26 17.08
C GLU A 270 20.63 -21.75 17.30
N ALA A 271 19.44 -21.19 17.08
CA ALA A 271 19.14 -19.77 17.30
C ALA A 271 19.21 -19.35 18.78
N LEU A 272 18.86 -20.26 19.69
CA LEU A 272 18.94 -20.05 21.14
C LEU A 272 20.35 -20.34 21.71
N ALA A 273 21.28 -20.84 20.90
CA ALA A 273 22.62 -21.16 21.35
C ALA A 273 23.42 -19.88 21.66
N PRO A 274 24.25 -19.85 22.73
CA PRO A 274 25.07 -18.69 23.06
C PRO A 274 26.00 -18.31 21.89
N GLY A 275 26.00 -17.04 21.49
CA GLY A 275 26.87 -16.54 20.43
C GLY A 275 26.30 -16.74 19.02
N HIS A 276 25.07 -17.25 18.88
CA HIS A 276 24.38 -17.35 17.58
C HIS A 276 24.31 -15.99 16.87
N GLU A 277 24.18 -14.90 17.61
CA GLU A 277 24.14 -13.53 17.07
C GLU A 277 25.42 -13.11 16.32
N ARG A 278 26.51 -13.87 16.48
CA ARG A 278 27.80 -13.66 15.79
C ARG A 278 28.07 -14.72 14.72
N ALA A 279 27.20 -15.72 14.59
CA ALA A 279 27.35 -16.77 13.60
C ALA A 279 26.98 -16.24 12.21
N PRO A 280 27.67 -16.68 11.14
CA PRO A 280 27.26 -16.36 9.79
C PRO A 280 25.91 -16.98 9.48
N LEU A 281 25.11 -16.30 8.66
CA LEU A 281 23.84 -16.86 8.17
C LEU A 281 24.13 -18.12 7.36
N PRO A 282 23.50 -19.26 7.68
CA PRO A 282 23.67 -20.49 6.91
C PRO A 282 23.09 -20.28 5.51
N ALA A 283 23.80 -20.77 4.49
CA ALA A 283 23.30 -20.77 3.12
C ALA A 283 22.12 -21.76 3.00
N GLU A 284 21.12 -21.42 2.20
CA GLU A 284 20.04 -22.34 1.89
C GLU A 284 20.59 -23.59 1.17
N PRO A 285 20.16 -24.80 1.56
CA PRO A 285 20.60 -26.02 0.91
C PRO A 285 20.08 -26.05 -0.53
N THR A 286 20.94 -26.48 -1.46
CA THR A 286 20.50 -26.82 -2.81
C THR A 286 19.54 -28.01 -2.79
N VAL A 287 18.74 -28.19 -3.84
CA VAL A 287 17.79 -29.31 -3.97
C VAL A 287 18.47 -30.67 -3.71
N SER A 288 19.69 -30.87 -4.20
CA SER A 288 20.44 -32.11 -3.98
C SER A 288 20.91 -32.29 -2.53
N GLN A 289 21.31 -31.21 -1.85
CA GLN A 289 21.68 -31.24 -0.44
C GLN A 289 20.47 -31.49 0.45
N ASP A 290 19.33 -30.89 0.12
CA ASP A 290 18.09 -31.10 0.84
C ASP A 290 17.55 -32.52 0.64
N ALA A 291 17.65 -33.06 -0.57
CA ALA A 291 17.31 -34.46 -0.84
C ALA A 291 18.15 -35.45 -0.01
N VAL A 292 19.46 -35.19 0.14
CA VAL A 292 20.34 -35.99 1.01
C VAL A 292 19.94 -35.85 2.48
N ARG A 293 19.62 -34.64 2.94
CA ARG A 293 19.12 -34.40 4.31
C ARG A 293 17.84 -35.18 4.59
N LEU A 294 16.88 -35.14 3.66
CA LEU A 294 15.62 -35.88 3.76
C LEU A 294 15.85 -37.40 3.73
N ALA A 295 16.74 -37.89 2.86
CA ALA A 295 17.09 -39.31 2.81
C ALA A 295 17.78 -39.80 4.10
N ALA A 296 18.63 -38.97 4.71
CA ALA A 296 19.31 -39.26 5.97
C ALA A 296 18.38 -39.24 7.19
N ALA A 297 17.23 -38.56 7.08
CA ALA A 297 16.27 -38.48 8.17
C ALA A 297 15.55 -39.81 8.44
N LEU A 298 15.57 -40.76 7.48
CA LEU A 298 14.90 -42.07 7.46
C LEU A 298 13.41 -42.02 7.89
N PRO A 299 12.46 -42.58 7.14
CA PRO A 299 11.22 -43.01 7.78
C PRO A 299 11.54 -44.16 8.77
N PRO A 300 10.70 -44.40 9.80
CA PRO A 300 10.78 -45.63 10.58
C PRO A 300 10.64 -46.89 9.69
#